data_AF-A0A178ZVC8-F1
#
_entry.id   AF-A0A178ZVC8-F1
#
_cell.length_a   1.000
_cell.length_b   1.000
_cell.length_c   1.000
_cell.angle_alpha   90.00
_cell.angle_beta   90.00
_cell.angle_gamma   90.00
#
_symmetry.space_group_name_H-M   'P 1'
#
loop_
_entity.id
_entity.type
_entity.pdbx_description
1 polymer ?
#
loop_
_entity_poly.entity_id
_entity_poly.type
_entity_poly.pdbx_seq_one_letter_code
_entity_poly.pdbx_strand_id
1 'polypeptide(L)'
;MVSFFREWDTERKTYEMLIDTFRLRCDDDYAHGTHYHGIYGQKPPLPVFRDFLARAKTAGMLPSWWNEDKEKECVRVALEDEHFNIQFAVEKHDIQDHYKDSMMPMTLRMVAENVYGGGYGMGQRPMPDDYVCQC
;
A
#
# COMPACT_ATOMS: atom_id res chain seq x y z
N MET A 1 7.67 -6.80 -10.75
CA MET A 1 7.15 -5.67 -9.94
C MET A 1 5.77 -5.22 -10.38
N VAL A 2 5.53 -4.87 -11.65
CA VAL A 2 4.15 -4.54 -12.13
C VAL A 2 3.19 -5.73 -12.00
N SER A 3 3.73 -6.95 -12.03
CA SER A 3 3.02 -8.20 -11.77
C SER A 3 2.88 -8.58 -10.30
N PHE A 4 3.46 -7.84 -9.35
CA PHE A 4 3.63 -8.30 -7.96
C PHE A 4 2.33 -8.76 -7.30
N PHE A 5 1.25 -7.98 -7.41
CA PHE A 5 -0.04 -8.36 -6.83
C PHE A 5 -0.71 -9.55 -7.54
N ARG A 6 -0.21 -9.95 -8.71
CA ARG A 6 -0.73 -11.07 -9.53
C ARG A 6 -0.04 -12.40 -9.22
N GLU A 7 1.04 -12.37 -8.47
CA GLU A 7 1.90 -13.54 -8.21
C GLU A 7 1.43 -14.37 -7.00
N TRP A 8 0.38 -13.92 -6.29
CA TRP A 8 -0.07 -14.56 -5.06
C TRP A 8 -1.18 -15.59 -5.30
N ASP A 9 -1.02 -16.76 -4.68
CA ASP A 9 -1.89 -17.93 -4.88
C ASP A 9 -3.32 -17.77 -4.32
N THR A 10 -3.56 -16.73 -3.50
CA THR A 10 -4.89 -16.48 -2.91
C THR A 10 -5.26 -15.00 -2.97
N GLU A 11 -6.57 -14.75 -3.04
CA GLU A 11 -7.14 -13.40 -2.95
C GLU A 11 -6.75 -12.75 -1.62
N ARG A 12 -6.85 -13.51 -0.51
CA ARG A 12 -6.45 -13.05 0.81
C ARG A 12 -5.01 -12.56 0.82
N LYS A 13 -4.07 -13.32 0.26
CA LYS A 13 -2.67 -12.90 0.22
C LYS A 13 -2.47 -11.63 -0.60
N THR A 14 -3.21 -11.48 -1.70
CA THR A 14 -3.21 -10.24 -2.49
C THR A 14 -3.68 -9.04 -1.66
N TYR A 15 -4.70 -9.20 -0.82
CA TYR A 15 -5.18 -8.13 0.06
C TYR A 15 -4.13 -7.74 1.11
N GLU A 16 -3.51 -8.73 1.75
CA GLU A 16 -2.42 -8.52 2.72
C GLU A 16 -1.30 -7.67 2.13
N MET A 17 -0.89 -8.03 0.90
CA MET A 17 0.15 -7.31 0.15
C MET A 17 -0.23 -5.88 -0.17
N LEU A 18 -1.46 -5.64 -0.62
CA LEU A 18 -1.95 -4.28 -0.90
C LEU A 18 -1.96 -3.42 0.37
N ILE A 19 -2.42 -4.00 1.49
CA ILE A 19 -2.54 -3.29 2.77
C ILE A 19 -1.18 -2.94 3.34
N ASP A 20 -0.26 -3.90 3.43
CA ASP A 20 1.07 -3.64 3.99
C ASP A 20 1.93 -2.77 3.06
N THR A 21 1.76 -2.87 1.74
CA THR A 21 2.40 -1.93 0.80
C THR A 21 1.95 -0.49 1.11
N PHE A 22 0.65 -0.29 1.34
CA PHE A 22 0.10 1.02 1.68
C PHE A 22 0.59 1.51 3.05
N ARG A 23 0.51 0.67 4.09
CA ARG A 23 0.90 1.02 5.46
C ARG A 23 2.38 1.38 5.55
N LEU A 24 3.25 0.56 4.95
CA LEU A 24 4.70 0.83 4.92
C LEU A 24 5.02 2.10 4.13
N ARG A 25 4.29 2.37 3.03
CA ARG A 25 4.46 3.62 2.30
C ARG A 25 4.10 4.84 3.15
N CYS A 26 3.01 4.78 3.92
CA CYS A 26 2.64 5.86 4.84
C CYS A 26 3.73 6.09 5.90
N ASP A 27 4.31 5.01 6.42
CA ASP A 27 5.39 5.05 7.42
C ASP A 27 6.65 5.70 6.88
N ASP A 28 7.13 5.27 5.72
CA ASP A 28 8.32 5.85 5.09
C ASP A 28 8.10 7.34 4.72
N ASP A 29 6.92 7.69 4.21
CA ASP A 29 6.58 9.08 3.83
C ASP A 29 6.55 10.01 5.06
N TYR A 30 6.10 9.51 6.21
CA TYR A 30 6.14 10.23 7.49
C TYR A 30 7.58 10.35 8.01
N ALA A 31 8.32 9.24 8.06
CA ALA A 31 9.66 9.18 8.64
C ALA A 31 10.73 9.92 7.82
N HIS A 32 10.58 9.98 6.50
CA HIS A 32 11.61 10.47 5.59
C HIS A 32 11.15 11.60 4.68
N GLY A 33 9.85 11.74 4.42
CA GLY A 33 9.30 12.67 3.44
C GLY A 33 8.58 13.89 4.03
N THR A 34 8.35 13.95 5.34
CA THR A 34 7.49 14.96 5.99
C THR A 34 6.06 15.03 5.40
N HIS A 35 5.59 13.93 4.82
CA HIS A 35 4.26 13.83 4.22
C HIS A 35 3.33 13.06 5.16
N TYR A 36 2.27 13.75 5.61
CA TYR A 36 1.32 13.22 6.59
C TYR A 36 0.06 12.71 5.88
N HIS A 37 -0.03 11.40 5.66
CA HIS A 37 -1.20 10.74 5.08
C HIS A 37 -1.43 9.35 5.67
N GLY A 38 -2.52 8.71 5.26
CA GLY A 38 -2.96 7.44 5.86
C GLY A 38 -3.14 7.60 7.36
N ILE A 39 -2.50 6.74 8.15
CA ILE A 39 -2.55 6.78 9.61
C ILE A 39 -1.90 8.04 10.20
N TYR A 40 -0.94 8.65 9.50
CA TYR A 40 -0.23 9.84 9.98
C TYR A 40 -0.93 11.15 9.62
N GLY A 41 -2.05 11.08 8.89
CA GLY A 41 -2.89 12.24 8.61
C GLY A 41 -3.85 12.56 9.76
N GLN A 42 -4.53 13.71 9.68
CA GLN A 42 -5.55 14.11 10.67
C GLN A 42 -6.96 13.57 10.35
N LYS A 43 -7.10 12.78 9.27
CA LYS A 43 -8.37 12.23 8.78
C LYS A 43 -8.30 10.71 8.72
N PRO A 44 -9.44 10.00 8.71
CA PRO A 44 -9.44 8.55 8.57
C PRO A 44 -8.65 8.09 7.33
N PRO A 45 -7.87 6.99 7.42
CA PRO A 45 -6.98 6.53 6.35
C PRO A 45 -7.71 5.95 5.13
N LEU A 46 -8.99 5.59 5.28
CA LEU A 46 -9.76 4.85 4.27
C LEU A 46 -9.85 5.53 2.89
N PRO A 47 -10.13 6.86 2.77
CA PRO A 47 -10.15 7.51 1.47
C PRO A 47 -8.80 7.45 0.74
N VAL A 48 -7.69 7.56 1.48
CA VAL A 48 -6.34 7.48 0.91
C VAL A 48 -6.00 6.04 0.50
N PHE A 49 -6.42 5.05 1.29
CA PHE A 49 -6.28 3.64 0.90
C PHE A 49 -7.08 3.31 -0.37
N ARG A 50 -8.30 3.84 -0.52
CA ARG A 50 -9.09 3.68 -1.75
C ARG A 50 -8.43 4.33 -2.97
N ASP A 51 -7.82 5.51 -2.79
CA ASP A 51 -7.02 6.15 -3.85
C ASP A 51 -5.83 5.27 -4.27
N PHE A 52 -5.12 4.68 -3.30
CA PHE A 52 -4.04 3.72 -3.57
C PHE A 52 -4.53 2.51 -4.40
N LEU A 53 -5.67 1.93 -4.06
CA LEU A 53 -6.27 0.83 -4.83
C LEU A 53 -6.65 1.26 -6.26
N ALA A 54 -7.23 2.45 -6.42
CA ALA A 54 -7.58 3.01 -7.73
C ALA A 54 -6.34 3.26 -8.60
N ARG A 55 -5.25 3.71 -8.00
CA ARG A 55 -3.94 3.85 -8.66
C ARG A 55 -3.37 2.51 -9.07
N ALA A 56 -3.39 1.50 -8.19
CA ALA A 56 -2.92 0.15 -8.50
C ALA A 56 -3.71 -0.47 -9.66
N LYS A 57 -5.03 -0.21 -9.72
CA LYS A 57 -5.90 -0.60 -10.84
C LYS A 57 -5.49 0.09 -12.13
N THR A 58 -5.31 1.42 -12.09
CA THR A 58 -4.93 2.24 -13.25
C THR A 58 -3.53 1.88 -13.78
N ALA A 59 -2.60 1.57 -12.89
CA ALA A 59 -1.27 1.07 -13.22
C ALA A 59 -1.29 -0.36 -13.80
N GLY A 60 -2.45 -1.00 -13.85
CA GLY A 60 -2.59 -2.37 -14.36
C GLY A 60 -1.81 -3.37 -13.52
N MET A 61 -1.73 -3.17 -12.21
CA MET A 61 -0.99 -4.08 -11.31
C MET A 61 -1.89 -5.15 -10.68
N LEU A 62 -3.20 -4.89 -10.62
CA LEU A 62 -4.14 -5.81 -9.99
C LEU A 62 -4.33 -7.09 -10.82
N PRO A 63 -4.69 -8.22 -10.18
CA PRO A 63 -5.03 -9.47 -10.85
C PRO A 63 -6.24 -9.35 -11.77
N SER A 64 -6.35 -10.26 -12.74
CA SER A 64 -7.49 -10.29 -13.68
C SER A 64 -8.83 -10.59 -13.02
N TRP A 65 -8.83 -11.26 -11.86
CA TRP A 65 -10.03 -11.54 -11.08
C TRP A 65 -10.46 -10.34 -10.21
N TRP A 66 -9.66 -9.28 -10.12
CA TRP A 66 -9.98 -8.11 -9.31
C TRP A 66 -11.22 -7.38 -9.85
N ASN A 67 -12.21 -7.19 -8.99
CA ASN A 67 -13.45 -6.48 -9.29
C ASN A 67 -13.92 -5.67 -8.06
N GLU A 68 -15.08 -5.02 -8.17
CA GLU A 68 -15.62 -4.16 -7.09
C GLU A 68 -15.90 -4.93 -5.80
N ASP A 69 -16.31 -6.20 -5.88
CA ASP A 69 -16.58 -7.00 -4.69
C ASP A 69 -15.28 -7.39 -3.97
N LYS A 70 -14.22 -7.65 -4.73
CA LYS A 70 -12.87 -7.89 -4.19
C LYS A 70 -12.26 -6.64 -3.58
N GLU A 71 -12.53 -5.47 -4.15
CA GLU A 71 -12.16 -4.20 -3.52
C GLU A 71 -12.89 -3.98 -2.19
N LYS A 72 -14.21 -4.23 -2.12
CA LYS A 72 -14.98 -4.15 -0.87
C LYS A 72 -14.45 -5.11 0.19
N GLU A 73 -14.11 -6.33 -0.22
CA GLU A 73 -13.54 -7.34 0.67
C GLU A 73 -12.16 -6.93 1.20
N CYS A 74 -11.28 -6.44 0.32
CA CYS A 74 -9.97 -5.92 0.70
C CYS A 74 -10.10 -4.73 1.68
N VAL A 75 -11.03 -3.81 1.42
CA VAL A 75 -11.32 -2.68 2.34
C VAL A 75 -11.84 -3.18 3.69
N ARG A 76 -12.69 -4.21 3.71
CA ARG A 76 -13.17 -4.79 4.96
C ARG A 76 -12.03 -5.39 5.77
N VAL A 77 -11.13 -6.16 5.13
CA VAL A 77 -9.91 -6.67 5.76
C VAL A 77 -9.08 -5.51 6.32
N ALA A 78 -8.84 -4.47 5.51
CA ALA A 78 -8.07 -3.30 5.90
C ALA A 78 -8.61 -2.56 7.14
N LEU A 79 -9.89 -2.72 7.49
CA LEU A 79 -10.52 -2.02 8.62
C LEU A 79 -10.74 -2.92 9.84
N GLU A 80 -11.01 -4.21 9.63
CA GLU A 80 -11.47 -5.15 10.66
C GLU A 80 -10.41 -6.16 11.09
N ASP A 81 -9.38 -6.40 10.28
CA ASP A 81 -8.35 -7.37 10.60
C ASP A 81 -7.50 -6.91 11.79
N GLU A 82 -6.94 -7.85 12.54
CA GLU A 82 -6.07 -7.52 13.69
C GLU A 82 -4.67 -7.11 13.22
N HIS A 83 -4.15 -7.77 12.19
CA HIS A 83 -2.79 -7.54 11.70
C HIS A 83 -2.77 -6.60 10.49
N PHE A 84 -3.66 -6.81 9.52
CA PHE A 84 -3.70 -6.07 8.26
C PHE A 84 -4.66 -4.90 8.33
N ASN A 85 -4.37 -3.94 9.21
CA ASN A 85 -5.29 -2.85 9.50
C ASN A 85 -4.66 -1.48 9.28
N ILE A 86 -5.27 -0.68 8.41
CA ILE A 86 -4.74 0.63 7.99
C ILE A 86 -4.83 1.70 9.09
N GLN A 87 -5.46 1.38 10.22
CA GLN A 87 -5.49 2.24 11.41
C GLN A 87 -4.26 2.04 12.32
N PHE A 88 -3.38 1.10 11.99
CA PHE A 88 -2.15 0.85 12.75
C PHE A 88 -0.93 0.93 11.83
N ALA A 89 0.14 1.55 12.34
CA ALA A 89 1.41 1.63 11.64
C ALA A 89 1.99 0.22 11.45
N VAL A 90 2.90 0.09 10.49
CA VAL A 90 3.73 -1.11 10.34
C VAL A 90 5.15 -0.65 10.06
N GLU A 91 6.09 -1.15 10.82
CA GLU A 91 7.49 -0.81 10.64
C GLU A 91 8.19 -1.87 9.78
N LYS A 92 9.38 -1.51 9.29
CA LYS A 92 10.26 -2.44 8.56
C LYS A 92 10.43 -3.78 9.29
N HIS A 93 10.64 -3.77 10.61
CA HIS A 93 10.91 -5.01 11.35
C HIS A 93 9.68 -5.91 11.41
N ASP A 94 8.48 -5.34 11.57
CA ASP A 94 7.22 -6.10 11.58
C ASP A 94 7.01 -6.85 10.26
N ILE A 95 7.30 -6.19 9.12
CA ILE A 95 7.24 -6.80 7.79
C ILE A 95 8.27 -7.94 7.67
N GLN A 96 9.52 -7.72 8.06
CA GLN A 96 10.56 -8.76 7.98
C GLN A 96 10.17 -9.99 8.82
N ASP A 97 9.65 -9.75 10.01
CA ASP A 97 9.27 -10.81 10.94
C ASP A 97 8.01 -11.54 10.51
N HIS A 98 7.01 -10.84 9.95
CA HIS A 98 5.78 -11.47 9.46
C HIS A 98 6.07 -12.36 8.24
N TYR A 99 6.76 -11.82 7.23
CA TYR A 99 6.99 -12.54 5.96
C TYR A 99 8.21 -13.47 6.00
N LYS A 100 9.01 -13.42 7.07
CA LYS A 100 10.27 -14.18 7.19
C LYS A 100 11.23 -13.92 6.02
N ASP A 101 11.21 -12.69 5.51
CA ASP A 101 12.01 -12.25 4.37
C ASP A 101 12.58 -10.85 4.66
N SER A 102 13.91 -10.77 4.72
CA SER A 102 14.64 -9.54 5.01
C SER A 102 14.52 -8.49 3.90
N MET A 103 14.23 -8.92 2.66
CA MET A 103 14.07 -8.06 1.49
C MET A 103 12.63 -7.61 1.27
N MET A 104 11.66 -8.21 1.95
CA MET A 104 10.25 -7.89 1.77
C MET A 104 9.91 -6.41 1.95
N PRO A 105 10.43 -5.67 2.96
CA PRO A 105 10.15 -4.24 3.07
C PRO A 105 10.64 -3.44 1.85
N MET A 106 11.81 -3.81 1.30
CA MET A 106 12.32 -3.18 0.09
C MET A 106 11.45 -3.51 -1.12
N THR A 107 11.00 -4.76 -1.25
CA THR A 107 10.06 -5.15 -2.29
C THR A 107 8.79 -4.32 -2.22
N LEU A 108 8.14 -4.23 -1.05
CA LEU A 108 6.91 -3.46 -0.86
C LEU A 108 7.09 -1.97 -1.21
N ARG A 109 8.20 -1.35 -0.78
CA ARG A 109 8.55 0.04 -1.16
C ARG A 109 8.59 0.23 -2.66
N MET A 110 9.30 -0.66 -3.34
CA MET A 110 9.42 -0.60 -4.80
C MET A 110 8.07 -0.87 -5.50
N VAL A 111 7.19 -1.69 -4.91
CA VAL A 111 5.83 -1.93 -5.43
C VAL A 111 5.01 -0.65 -5.29
N ALA A 112 5.07 0.01 -4.13
CA ALA A 112 4.40 1.29 -3.90
C ALA A 112 4.81 2.34 -4.94
N GLU A 113 6.09 2.43 -5.30
CA GLU A 113 6.53 3.34 -6.37
C GLU A 113 5.85 3.06 -7.69
N ASN A 114 5.64 1.79 -8.06
CA ASN A 114 4.94 1.47 -9.30
C ASN A 114 3.45 1.83 -9.23
N VAL A 115 2.82 1.72 -8.05
CA VAL A 115 1.43 2.18 -7.84
C VAL A 115 1.32 3.70 -8.03
N TYR A 116 2.26 4.48 -7.49
CA TYR A 116 2.27 5.94 -7.64
C TYR A 116 2.92 6.45 -8.94
N GLY A 117 3.37 5.54 -9.82
CA GLY A 117 3.97 5.88 -11.12
C GLY A 117 5.43 6.33 -11.07
N GLY A 118 6.12 6.12 -9.95
CA GLY A 118 7.52 6.48 -9.64
C GLY A 118 8.58 5.88 -10.55
N GLY A 119 8.51 4.56 -10.75
CA GLY A 119 9.56 3.78 -11.39
C GLY A 119 10.79 3.57 -10.49
N TYR A 120 11.53 2.48 -10.71
CA TYR A 120 12.67 2.10 -9.88
C TYR A 120 13.87 3.04 -10.08
N GLY A 121 14.50 3.49 -8.98
CA GLY A 121 15.75 4.26 -9.01
C GLY A 121 15.60 5.79 -9.11
N MET A 122 14.38 6.33 -9.18
CA MET A 122 14.12 7.78 -9.23
C MET A 122 13.77 8.39 -7.86
N GLY A 123 14.02 7.65 -6.76
CA GLY A 123 13.52 8.01 -5.44
C GLY A 123 12.00 7.82 -5.33
N GLN A 124 11.45 7.98 -4.12
CA GLN A 124 10.01 8.05 -3.97
C GLN A 124 9.52 9.24 -4.79
N ARG A 125 8.62 9.03 -5.77
CA ARG A 125 8.04 10.20 -6.44
C ARG A 125 7.29 11.00 -5.36
N PRO A 126 7.51 12.33 -5.30
CA PRO A 126 6.65 13.17 -4.51
C PRO A 126 5.21 12.87 -4.93
N MET A 127 4.30 12.89 -3.97
CA MET A 127 2.89 12.70 -4.26
C MET A 127 2.52 13.62 -5.44
N PRO A 128 1.68 13.15 -6.38
CA PRO A 128 1.31 13.91 -7.57
C PRO A 128 1.00 15.38 -7.25
N ASP A 129 1.29 16.32 -8.15
CA ASP A 129 1.05 17.75 -7.88
C ASP A 129 -0.43 18.07 -7.59
N ASP A 130 -1.36 17.20 -8.02
CA ASP A 130 -2.80 17.25 -7.73
C ASP A 130 -3.20 16.47 -6.47
N TYR A 131 -2.24 15.84 -5.78
CA TYR A 131 -2.46 15.23 -4.48
C TYR A 131 -2.62 16.33 -3.43
N VAL A 132 -3.88 16.59 -3.10
CA VAL A 132 -4.22 17.42 -1.96
C VAL A 132 -3.87 16.65 -0.69
N CYS A 133 -2.74 16.98 -0.08
CA CYS A 133 -2.40 16.54 1.26
C CYS A 133 -3.61 16.79 2.15
N GLN A 134 -4.20 15.73 2.71
CA GLN A 134 -5.42 15.83 3.50
C GLN A 134 -5.17 16.26 4.96
N CYS A 135 -4.06 16.98 5.20
CA CYS A 135 -3.70 17.55 6.49
C CYS A 135 -4.76 18.51 7.04
#